data_AF-A0A5T2E457-F1
#
_entry.id   AF-A0A5T2E457-F1
#
_cell.length_a   1.000
_cell.length_b   1.000
_cell.length_c   1.000
_cell.angle_alpha   90.00
_cell.angle_beta   90.00
_cell.angle_gamma   90.00
#
_symmetry.space_group_name_H-M   'P 1'
#
loop_
_entity.id
_entity.type
_entity.pdbx_description
1 polymer ?
#
loop_
_entity_poly.entity_id
_entity_poly.type
_entity_poly.pdbx_seq_one_letter_code
_entity_poly.pdbx_strand_id
1 'polypeptide(L)'
;MEVKGLQEAISALKKIDRQYVNRAKVRAINRVAKRVAGVSVRSAAAQIVAGDNQRQGIPVRTIRHRVKVRAARAEKPFANIYVNCNPLTAIRLLSSPPSAPMRGKKGKP
;
A
#
# COMPACT_ATOMS: atom_id res chain seq x y z
N MET A 1 -2.69 -54.81 -3.00
CA MET A 1 -3.58 -53.68 -3.37
C MET A 1 -2.80 -52.39 -3.17
N GLU A 2 -2.26 -51.87 -4.27
CA GLU A 2 -1.38 -50.70 -4.22
C GLU A 2 -2.15 -49.44 -3.85
N VAL A 3 -1.50 -48.64 -3.02
CA VAL A 3 -2.06 -47.61 -2.15
C VAL A 3 -2.36 -46.32 -2.93
N LYS A 4 -3.28 -46.38 -3.91
CA LYS A 4 -3.67 -45.24 -4.76
C LYS A 4 -4.03 -44.00 -3.93
N GLY A 5 -4.80 -44.18 -2.85
CA GLY A 5 -5.15 -43.10 -1.94
C GLY A 5 -3.93 -42.50 -1.19
N LEU A 6 -2.89 -43.28 -0.94
CA LEU A 6 -1.67 -42.81 -0.26
C LEU A 6 -0.78 -42.01 -1.23
N GLN A 7 -0.69 -42.44 -2.50
CA GLN A 7 -0.03 -41.65 -3.55
C GLN A 7 -0.77 -40.32 -3.81
N GLU A 8 -2.10 -40.34 -3.86
CA GLU A 8 -2.91 -39.13 -4.00
C GLU A 8 -2.73 -38.20 -2.79
N ALA A 9 -2.79 -38.71 -1.56
CA ALA A 9 -2.55 -37.95 -0.34
C ALA A 9 -1.15 -37.33 -0.30
N ILE A 10 -0.10 -38.09 -0.64
CA ILE A 10 1.28 -37.59 -0.75
C ILE A 10 1.37 -36.51 -1.84
N SER A 11 0.72 -36.70 -2.99
CA SER A 11 0.72 -35.71 -4.07
C SER A 11 0.01 -34.40 -3.68
N ALA A 12 -1.10 -34.52 -2.94
CA ALA A 12 -1.85 -33.38 -2.41
C ALA A 12 -1.03 -32.64 -1.35
N LEU A 13 -0.41 -33.36 -0.41
CA LEU A 13 0.48 -32.79 0.61
C LEU A 13 1.67 -32.07 -0.01
N LYS A 14 2.34 -32.68 -1.01
CA LYS A 14 3.44 -32.04 -1.75
C LYS A 14 3.00 -30.79 -2.52
N LYS A 15 1.78 -30.76 -3.05
CA LYS A 15 1.19 -29.58 -3.72
C LYS A 15 0.86 -28.47 -2.73
N ILE A 16 0.28 -28.81 -1.58
CA ILE A 16 -0.04 -27.87 -0.50
C ILE A 16 1.25 -27.20 -0.03
N ASP A 17 2.27 -27.97 0.33
CA ASP A 17 3.49 -27.42 0.93
C ASP A 17 4.21 -26.41 0.02
N ARG A 18 4.43 -26.77 -1.25
CA ARG A 18 5.21 -25.93 -2.18
C ARG A 18 4.47 -24.68 -2.67
N GLN A 19 3.16 -24.76 -2.93
CA GLN A 19 2.42 -23.61 -3.47
C GLN A 19 1.78 -22.74 -2.40
N TYR A 20 1.34 -23.31 -1.29
CA TYR A 20 0.64 -22.57 -0.24
C TYR A 20 1.59 -21.59 0.46
N VAL A 21 2.80 -22.03 0.82
CA VAL A 21 3.82 -21.17 1.43
C VAL A 21 4.20 -20.01 0.51
N ASN A 22 4.41 -20.29 -0.79
CA ASN A 22 4.75 -19.26 -1.76
C ASN A 22 3.61 -18.25 -1.97
N ARG A 23 2.35 -18.71 -2.03
CA ARG A 23 1.17 -17.82 -2.10
C ARG A 23 1.04 -16.97 -0.84
N ALA A 24 1.25 -17.56 0.34
CA ALA A 24 1.21 -16.85 1.61
C ALA A 24 2.29 -15.76 1.69
N LYS A 25 3.52 -16.06 1.28
CA LYS A 25 4.63 -15.10 1.18
C LYS A 25 4.28 -13.92 0.26
N VAL A 26 3.81 -14.20 -0.96
CA VAL A 26 3.40 -13.15 -1.92
C VAL A 26 2.28 -12.29 -1.35
N ARG A 27 1.29 -12.90 -0.66
CA ARG A 27 0.19 -12.16 -0.02
C ARG A 27 0.70 -11.25 1.09
N ALA A 28 1.62 -11.73 1.93
CA ALA A 28 2.22 -10.94 3.01
C ALA A 28 2.98 -9.73 2.45
N ILE A 29 3.86 -9.94 1.46
CA ILE A 29 4.62 -8.88 0.81
C ILE A 29 3.70 -7.82 0.20
N ASN A 30 2.67 -8.24 -0.53
CA ASN A 30 1.72 -7.32 -1.15
C ASN A 30 0.92 -6.53 -0.11
N ARG A 31 0.58 -7.13 1.03
CA ARG A 31 -0.13 -6.46 2.13
C ARG A 31 0.74 -5.38 2.75
N VAL A 32 2.01 -5.70 3.03
CA VAL A 32 2.99 -4.75 3.59
C VAL A 32 3.24 -3.61 2.60
N ALA A 33 3.55 -3.91 1.34
CA ALA A 33 3.84 -2.89 0.33
C ALA A 33 2.68 -1.89 0.15
N LYS A 34 1.43 -2.39 0.06
CA LYS A 34 0.23 -1.53 -0.02
C LYS A 34 0.04 -0.69 1.25
N ARG A 35 0.30 -1.27 2.43
CA ARG A 35 0.15 -0.56 3.71
C ARG A 35 1.18 0.55 3.86
N VAL A 36 2.45 0.26 3.59
CA VAL A 36 3.55 1.23 3.62
C VAL A 36 3.24 2.38 2.67
N ALA A 37 2.95 2.09 1.40
CA ALA A 37 2.58 3.11 0.42
C ALA A 37 1.42 4.01 0.92
N GLY A 38 0.35 3.41 1.45
CA GLY A 38 -0.80 4.17 1.95
C GLY A 38 -0.49 5.03 3.19
N VAL A 39 0.31 4.52 4.12
CA VAL A 39 0.73 5.27 5.32
C VAL A 39 1.66 6.42 4.94
N SER A 40 2.67 6.17 4.11
CA SER A 40 3.60 7.19 3.63
C SER A 40 2.89 8.32 2.89
N VAL A 41 1.93 8.00 2.00
CA VAL A 41 1.14 9.01 1.30
C VAL A 41 0.31 9.85 2.28
N ARG A 42 -0.33 9.24 3.28
CA ARG A 42 -1.10 10.01 4.29
C ARG A 42 -0.20 10.89 5.14
N SER A 43 0.97 10.38 5.55
CA SER A 43 1.94 11.15 6.33
C SER A 43 2.46 12.34 5.54
N ALA A 44 2.84 12.13 4.27
CA ALA A 44 3.29 13.20 3.39
C ALA A 44 2.17 14.22 3.15
N ALA A 45 0.94 13.76 2.88
CA ALA A 45 -0.22 14.64 2.71
C ALA A 45 -0.43 15.55 3.91
N ALA A 46 -0.26 15.03 5.14
CA ALA A 46 -0.43 15.81 6.36
C ALA A 46 0.71 16.81 6.62
N GLN A 47 1.92 16.56 6.12
CA GLN A 47 3.08 17.43 6.35
C GLN A 47 3.23 18.55 5.32
N ILE A 48 2.74 18.35 4.09
CA ILE A 48 2.87 19.34 3.01
C ILE A 48 2.12 20.61 3.38
N VAL A 49 2.81 21.74 3.25
CA VAL A 49 2.24 23.08 3.37
C VAL A 49 1.94 23.59 1.96
N ALA A 50 0.72 24.04 1.71
CA ALA A 50 0.27 24.47 0.38
C ALA A 50 -0.20 25.94 0.38
N GLY A 51 0.06 26.65 -0.72
CA GLY A 51 -0.36 28.05 -0.92
C GLY A 51 0.45 29.03 -0.07
N ASP A 52 -0.23 29.98 0.57
CA ASP A 52 0.36 31.08 1.36
C ASP A 52 0.93 30.63 2.73
N ASN A 53 1.30 29.35 2.85
CA ASN A 53 1.81 28.73 4.07
C ASN A 53 0.89 28.78 5.31
N GLN A 54 -0.35 29.22 5.18
CA GLN A 54 -1.27 29.35 6.31
C GLN A 54 -1.92 28.03 6.74
N ARG A 55 -1.93 27.01 5.87
CA ARG A 55 -2.56 25.72 6.15
C ARG A 55 -1.61 24.57 5.85
N GLN A 56 -1.43 23.72 6.85
CA GLN A 56 -0.72 22.46 6.72
C GLN A 56 -1.71 21.36 6.32
N GLY A 57 -1.30 20.56 5.34
CA GLY A 57 -2.06 19.41 4.86
C GLY A 57 -2.67 19.63 3.47
N ILE A 58 -2.54 18.63 2.62
CA ILE A 58 -3.23 18.54 1.32
C ILE A 58 -4.13 17.30 1.24
N PRO A 59 -5.15 17.28 0.37
CA PRO A 59 -5.96 16.08 0.18
C PRO A 59 -5.11 14.90 -0.30
N VAL A 60 -5.27 13.75 0.36
CA VAL A 60 -4.55 12.49 0.01
C VAL A 60 -4.74 12.11 -1.46
N ARG A 61 -5.93 12.38 -2.03
CA ARG A 61 -6.24 12.13 -3.46
C ARG A 61 -5.28 12.84 -4.42
N THR A 62 -4.76 14.01 -4.03
CA THR A 62 -3.86 14.81 -4.86
C THR A 62 -2.51 14.13 -5.08
N ILE A 63 -2.01 13.39 -4.09
CA ILE A 63 -0.70 12.72 -4.16
C ILE A 63 -0.78 11.20 -4.23
N ARG A 64 -1.94 10.57 -3.99
CA ARG A 64 -2.11 9.12 -4.04
C ARG A 64 -1.67 8.52 -5.37
N HIS A 65 -1.93 9.20 -6.48
CA HIS A 65 -1.57 8.73 -7.83
C HIS A 65 -0.06 8.78 -8.11
N ARG A 66 0.73 9.45 -7.25
CA ARG A 66 2.19 9.53 -7.39
C ARG A 66 2.90 8.27 -6.91
N VAL A 67 2.23 7.45 -6.11
CA VAL A 67 2.80 6.20 -5.61
C VAL A 67 2.17 5.03 -6.35
N LYS A 68 3.01 4.24 -7.03
CA LYS A 68 2.60 3.03 -7.74
C LYS A 68 3.26 1.82 -7.10
N VAL A 69 2.44 0.85 -6.69
CA VAL A 69 2.92 -0.43 -6.15
C VAL A 69 2.83 -1.49 -7.23
N ARG A 70 3.98 -2.03 -7.66
CA ARG A 70 4.04 -3.23 -8.48
C ARG A 70 4.04 -4.44 -7.55
N ALA A 71 2.93 -5.17 -7.56
CA ALA A 71 2.73 -6.33 -6.69
C ALA A 71 3.71 -7.47 -7.01
N ALA A 72 4.11 -8.18 -5.95
CA ALA A 72 4.83 -9.45 -6.02
C ALA A 72 3.96 -10.52 -6.71
N ARG A 73 4.63 -11.44 -7.41
CA ARG A 73 4.05 -12.61 -8.09
C ARG A 73 4.76 -13.88 -7.61
N ALA A 74 4.18 -15.05 -7.87
CA ALA A 74 4.81 -16.32 -7.48
C ALA A 74 6.23 -16.49 -8.07
N GLU A 75 6.43 -16.06 -9.32
CA GLU A 75 7.74 -16.08 -10.00
C GLU A 75 8.69 -14.99 -9.51
N LYS A 76 8.15 -13.89 -8.96
CA LYS A 76 8.89 -12.70 -8.55
C LYS A 76 8.44 -12.26 -7.15
N PRO A 77 9.01 -12.87 -6.09
CA PRO A 77 8.52 -12.74 -4.72
C PRO A 77 8.98 -11.43 -4.05
N PHE A 78 8.92 -10.32 -4.78
CA PHE A 78 9.19 -8.99 -4.23
C PHE A 78 8.29 -7.96 -4.89
N ALA A 79 7.90 -6.94 -4.12
CA ALA A 79 7.08 -5.83 -4.59
C ALA A 79 7.92 -4.56 -4.71
N ASN A 80 7.70 -3.79 -5.77
CA ASN A 80 8.39 -2.51 -5.97
C ASN A 80 7.42 -1.36 -5.71
N ILE A 81 7.88 -0.34 -4.99
CA ILE A 81 7.15 0.90 -4.77
C ILE A 81 7.85 1.99 -5.57
N TYR A 82 7.13 2.59 -6.52
CA TYR A 82 7.62 3.70 -7.34
C TYR A 82 6.96 4.98 -6.85
N VAL A 83 7.74 6.05 -6.72
CA VAL A 83 7.28 7.35 -6.25
C VAL A 83 7.63 8.40 -7.31
N ASN A 84 6.61 9.16 -7.75
CA ASN A 84 6.82 10.32 -8.62
C ASN A 84 7.08 11.57 -7.76
N CYS A 85 8.32 12.04 -7.79
CA CYS A 85 8.81 13.19 -7.02
C CYS A 85 8.72 14.53 -7.76
N ASN A 86 8.18 14.58 -8.98
CA ASN A 86 8.06 15.85 -9.74
C ASN A 86 7.22 16.88 -8.97
N PRO A 87 7.39 18.19 -9.17
CA PRO A 87 6.58 19.19 -8.49
C PRO A 87 5.07 18.99 -8.72
N LEU A 88 4.24 19.30 -7.73
CA LEU A 88 2.78 19.37 -7.89
C LEU A 88 2.43 20.65 -8.62
N THR A 89 1.58 20.57 -9.65
CA THR A 89 1.05 21.77 -10.29
C THR A 89 0.14 22.50 -9.30
N ALA A 90 0.28 23.83 -9.21
CA ALA A 90 -0.46 24.66 -8.26
C ALA A 90 -2.00 24.50 -8.38
N ILE A 91 -2.50 24.30 -9.61
CA ILE A 91 -3.93 24.01 -9.89
C ILE A 91 -4.44 22.82 -9.07
N ARG A 92 -3.61 21.79 -8.84
CA ARG A 92 -3.98 20.59 -8.06
C ARG A 92 -3.91 20.79 -6.55
N LEU A 93 -3.23 21.84 -6.09
CA LEU A 93 -3.21 22.25 -4.68
C LEU A 93 -4.45 23.09 -4.33
N LEU A 94 -4.91 23.91 -5.27
CA LEU A 94 -6.05 24.82 -5.11
C LEU A 94 -7.42 24.16 -5.38
N SER A 95 -7.47 23.07 -6.15
CA SER A 95 -8.73 22.47 -6.63
C SER A 95 -9.55 21.68 -5.59
N SER A 96 -9.20 21.74 -4.30
CA SER A 96 -10.05 21.18 -3.25
C SER A 96 -9.72 21.74 -1.88
N PRO A 97 -10.64 22.48 -1.23
CA PRO A 97 -10.55 22.62 0.22
C PRO A 97 -10.59 21.22 0.87
N PRO A 98 -9.85 20.99 1.96
CA PRO A 98 -9.99 19.77 2.74
C PRO A 98 -11.45 19.66 3.22
N SER A 99 -12.02 18.46 3.11
CA SER A 99 -13.30 18.12 3.73
C SER A 99 -13.15 18.27 5.25
N ALA A 100 -13.55 19.43 5.76
CA ALA A 100 -13.47 19.88 7.15
C ALA A 100 -12.04 19.90 7.75
N PRO A 101 -11.75 20.81 8.69
CA PRO A 101 -10.55 20.68 9.51
C PRO A 101 -10.64 19.35 10.27
N MET A 102 -9.62 18.50 10.16
CA MET A 102 -9.46 17.38 11.09
C MET A 102 -9.28 17.98 12.49
N ARG A 103 -10.38 17.99 13.25
CA ARG A 103 -10.41 18.39 14.65
C ARG A 103 -9.57 17.35 15.40
N GLY A 104 -8.28 17.65 15.59
CA GLY A 104 -7.43 16.89 16.48
C GLY A 104 -8.14 16.80 17.83
N LYS A 105 -8.33 15.57 18.34
CA LYS A 105 -8.76 15.40 19.73
C LYS A 105 -7.70 16.08 20.59
N LYS A 106 -8.04 17.22 21.20
CA LYS A 106 -7.22 17.80 22.26
C LYS A 106 -7.07 16.73 23.33
N GLY A 107 -5.83 16.33 23.61
CA GLY A 107 -5.52 15.63 24.85
C GLY A 107 -6.02 16.48 26.01
N LYS A 108 -6.70 15.82 26.95
CA LYS A 108 -7.24 16.45 28.15
C LYS A 108 -6.06 16.89 29.05
N PRO A 109 -6.15 18.04 29.74
CA PRO A 109 -5.10 18.54 30.63
C PRO A 109 -4.73 17.53 31.71
#